data_AF-L8EYU8-F1
#
_entry.id   AF-L8EYU8-F1
#
_cell.length_a   1.000
_cell.length_b   1.000
_cell.length_c   1.000
_cell.angle_alpha   90.00
_cell.angle_beta   90.00
_cell.angle_gamma   90.00
#
_symmetry.space_group_name_H-M   'P 1'
#
loop_
_entity.id
_entity.type
_entity.pdbx_description
1 polymer ?
#
loop_
_entity_poly.entity_id
_entity_poly.type
_entity_poly.pdbx_seq_one_letter_code
_entity_poly.pdbx_strand_id
1 'polypeptide(L)' 'MTVAIEPTVPTAPVSLPRQLPAGNPRATLILDAAVEVLRAAGEDVHVVYSAHGDMFKIVARETS' A
#
# COMPACT_ATOMS: atom_id res chain seq x y z
N MET A 1 20.27 -20.39 31.81
CA MET A 1 19.70 -20.74 30.49
C MET A 1 18.82 -19.57 30.07
N THR A 2 19.37 -18.64 29.29
CA THR A 2 18.69 -17.42 28.84
C THR A 2 18.02 -17.71 27.50
N VAL A 3 16.68 -17.72 27.48
CA VAL A 3 15.91 -17.88 26.23
C VAL A 3 15.85 -16.51 25.56
N ALA A 4 16.43 -16.42 24.37
CA ALA A 4 16.28 -15.27 23.48
C ALA A 4 14.82 -15.25 23.00
N ILE A 5 14.03 -14.29 23.49
CA ILE A 5 12.73 -13.98 22.93
C ILE A 5 12.95 -13.11 21.68
N GLU A 6 13.10 -13.77 20.53
CA GLU A 6 12.95 -13.09 19.25
C GLU A 6 11.52 -12.51 19.20
N PRO A 7 11.32 -11.19 19.05
CA PRO A 7 9.99 -10.64 18.86
C PRO A 7 9.57 -10.97 17.43
N THR A 8 9.13 -12.20 17.19
CA THR A 8 8.38 -12.54 15.99
C THR A 8 7.02 -11.86 16.13
N VAL A 9 6.92 -10.60 15.70
CA VAL A 9 5.63 -9.96 15.47
C VAL A 9 4.98 -10.75 14.33
N PRO A 10 3.86 -11.44 14.53
CA PRO A 10 3.11 -11.98 13.43
C PRO A 10 2.54 -10.78 12.69
N THR A 11 3.22 -10.31 11.64
CA THR A 11 2.64 -9.40 10.66
C THR A 11 1.53 -10.19 10.00
N ALA A 12 0.31 -10.11 10.56
CA ALA A 12 -0.89 -10.53 9.86
C ALA A 12 -0.79 -9.97 8.44
N PRO A 13 -1.11 -10.73 7.39
CA PRO A 13 -1.06 -10.23 6.04
C PRO A 13 -1.97 -9.00 5.97
N VAL A 14 -1.36 -7.82 6.00
CA VAL A 14 -2.09 -6.56 5.91
C VAL A 14 -2.58 -6.53 4.47
N SER A 15 -3.83 -6.90 4.25
CA SER A 15 -4.48 -6.74 2.95
C SER A 15 -4.63 -5.26 2.68
N LEU A 16 -3.62 -4.68 2.03
CA LEU A 16 -3.62 -3.27 1.65
C LEU A 16 -4.52 -3.06 0.43
N PRO A 17 -5.41 -2.06 0.46
CA PRO A 17 -6.22 -1.71 -0.70
C PRO A 17 -5.29 -1.20 -1.81
N ARG A 18 -5.40 -1.78 -3.01
CA ARG A 18 -4.67 -1.30 -4.21
C ARG A 18 -5.48 -0.32 -5.05
N GLN A 19 -6.78 -0.17 -4.78
CA GLN A 19 -7.63 0.76 -5.50
C GLN A 19 -8.78 1.22 -4.61
N LEU A 20 -9.20 2.48 -4.78
CA LEU A 20 -10.35 3.05 -4.10
C LEU A 20 -11.12 4.00 -5.05
N PRO A 21 -12.46 4.10 -4.90
CA PRO A 21 -13.24 5.09 -5.64
C PRO A 21 -12.78 6.51 -5.31
N ALA A 22 -12.67 7.38 -6.30
CA ALA A 22 -12.26 8.77 -6.11
C ALA A 22 -13.31 9.60 -5.37
N GLY A 23 -14.59 9.20 -5.44
CA GLY A 23 -15.65 9.74 -4.59
C GLY A 23 -15.46 9.51 -3.08
N ASN A 24 -14.50 8.68 -2.65
CA ASN A 24 -14.11 8.59 -1.25
C ASN A 24 -13.09 9.71 -0.92
N PRO A 25 -13.43 10.66 -0.03
CA PRO A 25 -12.58 11.81 0.28
C PRO A 25 -11.26 11.44 0.97
N ARG A 26 -11.14 10.21 1.48
CA ARG A 26 -9.92 9.68 2.11
C ARG A 26 -9.15 8.71 1.22
N ALA A 27 -9.58 8.51 -0.03
CA ALA A 27 -8.98 7.51 -0.92
C ALA A 27 -7.48 7.71 -1.11
N THR A 28 -7.04 8.93 -1.40
CA THR A 28 -5.62 9.28 -1.56
C THR A 28 -4.84 9.01 -0.29
N LEU A 29 -5.31 9.47 0.87
CA LEU A 29 -4.63 9.23 2.16
C LEU A 29 -4.46 7.73 2.47
N ILE A 30 -5.49 6.92 2.22
CA ILE A 30 -5.44 5.47 2.46
C ILE A 30 -4.46 4.80 1.49
N LEU A 31 -4.49 5.19 0.21
CA LEU A 31 -3.60 4.61 -0.80
C LEU A 31 -2.15 5.08 -0.63
N ASP A 32 -1.91 6.30 -0.19
CA ASP A 32 -0.57 6.80 0.12
C ASP A 32 0.04 6.02 1.29
N ALA A 33 -0.74 5.78 2.35
CA ALA A 33 -0.30 4.92 3.45
C ALA A 33 -0.01 3.49 2.99
N ALA A 34 -0.81 2.94 2.07
CA ALA A 34 -0.55 1.64 1.47
C ALA A 34 0.71 1.64 0.58
N VAL A 35 0.96 2.71 -0.19
CA VAL A 35 2.19 2.87 -0.98
C VAL A 35 3.43 2.87 -0.09
N GLU A 36 3.40 3.57 1.04
CA GLU A 36 4.52 3.58 2.00
C GLU A 36 4.85 2.17 2.50
N VAL A 37 3.83 1.38 2.86
CA VAL A 37 4.04 -0.01 3.31
C VAL A 37 4.57 -0.90 2.17
N LEU A 38 4.02 -0.77 0.96
CA LEU A 38 4.47 -1.52 -0.21
C LEU A 38 5.92 -1.18 -0.60
N ARG A 39 6.30 0.11 -0.53
CA ARG A 39 7.69 0.55 -0.75
C ARG A 39 8.63 0.05 0.32
N ALA A 40 8.22 0.04 1.59
CA ALA A 40 9.00 -0.55 2.67
C ALA A 40 9.20 -2.06 2.47
N ALA A 41 8.27 -2.73 1.79
CA ALA A 41 8.41 -4.13 1.35
C ALA A 41 9.23 -4.32 0.07
N GLY A 42 9.71 -3.23 -0.55
CA GLY A 42 10.54 -3.26 -1.77
C GLY A 42 9.77 -3.13 -3.08
N GLU A 43 8.45 -2.91 -3.07
CA GLU A 43 7.67 -2.65 -4.29
C GLU A 43 7.76 -1.15 -4.66
N ASP A 44 8.35 -0.81 -5.82
CA ASP A 44 8.35 0.57 -6.31
C ASP A 44 7.00 0.90 -6.98
N VAL A 45 6.12 1.51 -6.20
CA VAL A 45 4.74 1.82 -6.61
C VAL A 45 4.36 3.28 -6.37
N HIS A 46 3.29 3.75 -7.02
CA HIS A 46 2.71 5.07 -6.83
C HIS A 46 1.19 5.08 -7.09
N VAL A 47 0.49 6.10 -6.59
CA VAL A 47 -0.95 6.29 -6.81
C VAL A 47 -1.19 7.05 -8.11
N VAL A 48 -2.13 6.58 -8.93
CA VAL A 48 -2.62 7.26 -10.14
C VAL A 48 -4.13 7.38 -10.12
N TYR A 49 -4.64 8.46 -10.73
CA TYR A 49 -6.07 8.63 -10.98
C TYR A 49 -6.46 8.04 -12.34
N SER A 50 -7.55 7.29 -12.38
CA SER A 50 -8.13 6.69 -13.59
C SER A 50 -9.50 7.28 -13.85
N ALA A 51 -9.60 8.15 -14.86
CA ALA A 51 -10.84 8.84 -15.24
C ALA A 51 -11.93 7.89 -15.75
N HIS A 52 -11.56 6.78 -16.40
CA HIS A 52 -12.50 5.83 -17.00
C HIS A 52 -13.34 5.05 -15.96
N GLY A 53 -13.00 5.12 -14.67
CA GLY A 53 -13.77 4.48 -13.61
C GLY A 53 -13.90 5.32 -12.35
N ASP A 54 -13.46 6.58 -12.40
CA ASP A 54 -13.34 7.48 -11.24
C ASP A 54 -12.70 6.79 -10.04
N MET A 55 -11.49 6.24 -10.24
CA MET A 55 -10.76 5.49 -9.23
C MET A 55 -9.32 5.98 -9.06
N PHE A 56 -8.84 5.93 -7.83
CA PHE A 56 -7.42 5.95 -7.51
C PHE A 56 -6.89 4.52 -7.45
N LYS A 57 -5.70 4.29 -8.02
CA LYS A 57 -5.05 2.97 -8.09
C LYS A 57 -3.59 3.07 -7.72
N ILE A 58 -3.08 2.07 -7.02
CA ILE A 58 -1.64 1.86 -6.83
C ILE A 58 -1.14 1.05 -8.01
N VAL A 59 -0.14 1.58 -8.71
CA VAL A 59 0.49 0.95 -9.87
C VAL A 59 2.00 0.91 -9.69
N ALA A 60 2.64 -0.07 -10.31
CA ALA A 60 4.10 -0.12 -10.39
C ALA A 60 4.62 1.14 -11.09
N ARG A 61 5.74 1.67 -10.60
CA ARG A 61 6.47 2.71 -11.33
C ARG A 61 7.24 2.01 -12.45
N GLU A 62 6.80 2.21 -13.69
CA GLU A 62 7.58 1.74 -14.83
C GLU A 62 8.85 2.60 -14.89
N THR A 63 10.01 1.94 -14.84
CA THR A 63 11.29 2.59 -15.12
C THR A 63 11.39 2.74 -16.64
N SER A 64 11.10 3.95 -17.11
CA SER A 64 11.29 4.33 -18.51
C SER A 64 12.76 4.37 -18.91
#